data_AF-T1FUX9-F1
#
_entry.id   AF-T1FUX9-F1
#
_cell.length_a   1.000
_cell.length_b   1.000
_cell.length_c   1.000
_cell.angle_alpha   90.00
_cell.angle_beta   90.00
_cell.angle_gamma   90.00
#
_symmetry.space_group_name_H-M   'P 1'
#
loop_
_entity.id
_entity.type
_entity.pdbx_description
1 polymer ?
#
loop_
_entity_poly.entity_id
_entity_poly.type
_entity_poly.pdbx_seq_one_letter_code
_entity_poly.pdbx_strand_id
1 'polypeptide(L)'
;MESFDYYLNITTLPNCDTTEFVPDPRSDFFAPASKIFYLVIYILLFIFCVTASSFLFYAIIVTRKTTISILITNHSIAGLMIVFMSFLFYYVAVANRANWTAGWFVCKTEQFFQSTLLMVTSFTIVVMSCYKCKAVMNPTIECSPKQKNAMLVCGLIWGLAIFFALPYIFMSGLQKNWYTCQNFCSLYGSNPTFVRAYLICVGLFEYYLPVLVLAVTHGCIWWKLNQKNNVATNAGSHNLSAADDEGSDELKDKQQAKMLTAVALTFIILLLPWNNLNIFSLLFFHLNVDIFMHLTIIAHILLIFSIFCYSAIYIKMAPKFNEVMKGTWFWLKFCNK
;
A
#
# COMPACT_ATOMS: atom_id res chain seq x y z
N MET A 1 23.71 -9.40 -20.46
CA MET A 1 23.68 -8.90 -21.86
C MET A 1 24.39 -9.96 -22.68
N GLU A 2 23.67 -11.01 -23.06
CA GLU A 2 24.15 -12.02 -24.01
C GLU A 2 23.52 -11.69 -25.36
N SER A 3 24.36 -11.50 -26.38
CA SER A 3 23.91 -11.34 -27.75
C SER A 3 23.54 -12.70 -28.30
N PHE A 4 22.27 -12.87 -28.64
CA PHE A 4 21.82 -13.97 -29.49
C PHE A 4 21.52 -13.39 -30.86
N ASP A 5 22.48 -13.56 -31.76
CA ASP A 5 22.38 -13.26 -33.17
C ASP A 5 21.30 -14.13 -33.81
N TYR A 6 20.16 -13.52 -34.10
CA TYR A 6 19.24 -14.03 -35.12
C TYR A 6 19.46 -13.22 -36.39
N TYR A 7 19.91 -13.88 -37.45
CA TYR A 7 19.92 -13.36 -38.81
C TYR A 7 18.47 -13.12 -39.27
N LEU A 8 17.90 -11.97 -38.91
CA LEU A 8 16.87 -11.33 -39.74
C LEU A 8 17.61 -10.60 -40.88
N ASN A 9 17.13 -10.73 -42.11
CA ASN A 9 17.62 -9.93 -43.24
C ASN A 9 17.36 -8.44 -42.96
N ILE A 10 18.40 -7.74 -42.48
CA ILE A 10 18.38 -6.30 -42.17
C ILE A 10 18.74 -5.56 -43.45
N THR A 11 17.74 -5.01 -44.14
CA THR A 11 18.00 -3.92 -45.11
C THR A 11 17.15 -2.67 -44.86
N THR A 12 16.07 -2.74 -44.09
CA THR A 12 15.31 -1.54 -43.70
C THR A 12 14.68 -1.70 -42.33
N LEU A 13 15.15 -0.87 -41.42
CA LEU A 13 14.50 -0.50 -40.16
C LEU A 13 13.04 -0.08 -40.44
N PRO A 14 12.00 -0.65 -39.80
CA PRO A 14 10.63 -0.25 -40.07
C PRO A 14 10.42 1.22 -39.72
N ASN A 15 9.80 1.99 -40.62
CA ASN A 15 9.43 3.37 -40.33
C ASN A 15 8.21 3.39 -39.40
N CYS A 16 8.47 3.35 -38.10
CA CYS A 16 7.45 3.32 -37.06
C CYS A 16 6.58 4.60 -36.98
N ASP A 17 6.77 5.59 -37.86
CA ASP A 17 5.85 6.73 -38.02
C ASP A 17 4.74 6.44 -39.05
N THR A 18 4.95 5.46 -39.93
CA THR A 18 4.00 5.07 -40.99
C THR A 18 3.52 3.63 -40.92
N THR A 19 4.24 2.74 -40.23
CA THR A 19 3.85 1.34 -40.06
C THR A 19 2.97 1.17 -38.83
N GLU A 20 1.85 0.45 -38.96
CA GLU A 20 1.03 0.01 -37.83
C GLU A 20 1.88 -0.75 -36.79
N PHE A 21 1.49 -0.63 -35.52
CA PHE A 21 2.09 -1.38 -34.42
C PHE A 21 2.08 -2.87 -34.73
N VAL A 22 3.26 -3.47 -34.88
CA VAL A 22 3.42 -4.92 -34.99
C VAL A 22 3.71 -5.44 -33.58
N PRO A 23 2.77 -6.14 -32.91
CA PRO A 23 3.00 -6.62 -31.57
C PRO A 23 4.12 -7.67 -31.57
N ASP A 24 5.16 -7.47 -30.77
CA ASP A 24 6.19 -8.49 -30.57
C ASP A 24 5.56 -9.74 -29.94
N PRO A 25 5.60 -10.92 -30.59
CA PRO A 25 5.07 -12.15 -30.01
C PRO A 25 5.72 -12.49 -28.66
N ARG A 26 6.94 -12.02 -28.39
CA ARG A 26 7.68 -12.25 -27.14
C ARG A 26 7.26 -11.32 -26.00
N SER A 27 6.50 -10.26 -26.28
CA SER A 27 5.96 -9.36 -25.25
C SER A 27 4.58 -9.79 -24.75
N ASP A 28 4.00 -10.86 -25.32
CA ASP A 28 2.77 -11.49 -24.83
C ASP A 28 3.06 -12.56 -23.76
N PHE A 29 3.38 -12.12 -22.55
CA PHE A 29 3.76 -12.99 -21.43
C PHE A 29 2.61 -13.86 -20.87
N PHE A 30 1.36 -13.61 -21.28
CA PHE A 30 0.18 -14.21 -20.65
C PHE A 30 -0.74 -14.90 -21.65
N ALA A 31 -1.08 -16.15 -21.36
CA ALA A 31 -2.11 -16.86 -22.11
C ALA A 31 -3.48 -16.12 -22.01
N PRO A 32 -4.36 -16.22 -23.04
CA PRO A 32 -5.65 -15.53 -23.04
C PRO A 32 -6.50 -15.80 -21.80
N ALA A 33 -6.51 -17.04 -21.32
CA ALA A 33 -7.22 -17.42 -20.11
C ALA A 33 -6.67 -16.71 -18.85
N SER A 34 -5.34 -16.59 -18.72
CA SER A 34 -4.69 -15.86 -17.62
C SER A 34 -5.03 -14.38 -17.63
N LYS A 35 -5.09 -13.74 -18.81
CA LYS A 35 -5.49 -12.33 -18.94
C LYS A 35 -6.91 -12.10 -18.43
N ILE A 36 -7.86 -12.95 -18.84
CA ILE A 36 -9.25 -12.88 -18.37
C ILE A 36 -9.33 -13.12 -16.86
N PHE A 37 -8.61 -14.11 -16.35
CA PHE A 37 -8.54 -14.40 -14.93
C PHE A 37 -8.05 -13.21 -14.11
N TYR A 38 -6.94 -12.58 -14.52
CA TYR A 38 -6.42 -11.39 -13.84
C TYR A 38 -7.39 -10.20 -13.94
N LEU A 39 -8.01 -9.97 -15.10
CA LEU A 39 -9.01 -8.91 -15.26
C LEU A 39 -10.13 -9.03 -14.23
N VAL A 40 -10.70 -10.24 -14.12
CA VAL A 40 -11.79 -10.53 -13.18
C VAL A 40 -11.35 -10.25 -11.74
N ILE A 41 -10.14 -10.68 -11.35
CA ILE A 41 -9.60 -10.40 -10.01
C ILE A 41 -9.46 -8.90 -9.76
N TYR A 42 -8.90 -8.13 -10.70
CA TYR A 42 -8.74 -6.68 -10.52
C TYR A 42 -10.09 -5.97 -10.37
N ILE A 43 -11.09 -6.37 -11.17
CA ILE A 43 -12.46 -5.81 -11.07
C ILE A 43 -13.08 -6.14 -9.71
N LEU A 44 -12.99 -7.39 -9.24
CA LEU A 44 -13.53 -7.80 -7.94
C LEU A 44 -12.84 -7.07 -6.79
N LEU A 45 -11.52 -6.97 -6.81
CA LEU A 45 -10.75 -6.25 -5.81
C LEU A 45 -11.09 -4.76 -5.79
N PHE A 46 -11.27 -4.13 -6.96
CA PHE A 46 -11.71 -2.74 -7.03
C PHE A 46 -13.07 -2.54 -6.35
N ILE A 47 -14.06 -3.36 -6.69
CA ILE A 47 -15.39 -3.30 -6.08
C ILE A 47 -15.28 -3.48 -4.57
N PHE A 48 -14.57 -4.50 -4.09
CA PHE A 48 -14.40 -4.74 -2.66
C PHE A 48 -13.70 -3.59 -1.94
N CYS A 49 -12.63 -3.03 -2.52
CA CYS A 49 -11.91 -1.90 -1.93
C CYS A 49 -12.79 -0.65 -1.86
N VAL A 50 -13.52 -0.33 -2.93
CA VAL A 50 -14.41 0.84 -2.98
C VAL A 50 -15.58 0.68 -2.01
N THR A 51 -16.22 -0.48 -1.99
CA THR A 51 -17.34 -0.76 -1.07
C THR A 51 -16.90 -0.71 0.39
N ALA A 52 -15.80 -1.38 0.75
CA ALA A 52 -15.29 -1.38 2.11
C ALA A 52 -14.86 0.02 2.56
N SER A 53 -14.17 0.78 1.70
CA SER A 53 -13.72 2.13 2.04
C SER A 53 -14.87 3.13 2.13
N SER A 54 -15.89 2.99 1.29
CA SER A 54 -17.12 3.80 1.36
C SER A 54 -17.85 3.58 2.69
N PHE A 55 -17.97 2.32 3.12
CA PHE A 55 -18.54 1.99 4.42
C PHE A 55 -17.69 2.52 5.59
N LEU A 56 -16.35 2.46 5.48
CA LEU A 56 -15.44 3.04 6.45
C LEU A 56 -15.63 4.56 6.56
N PHE A 57 -15.74 5.28 5.44
CA PHE A 57 -16.01 6.71 5.45
C PHE A 57 -17.37 7.04 6.07
N TYR A 58 -18.41 6.27 5.75
CA TYR A 58 -19.71 6.40 6.41
C TYR A 58 -19.58 6.24 7.93
N ALA A 59 -18.90 5.19 8.41
CA ALA A 59 -18.68 4.98 9.84
C ALA A 59 -17.89 6.15 10.49
N ILE A 60 -16.90 6.71 9.80
CA ILE A 60 -16.13 7.88 10.26
C ILE A 60 -17.00 9.15 10.33
N ILE A 61 -17.95 9.32 9.41
CA ILE A 61 -18.86 10.47 9.39
C ILE A 61 -19.89 10.39 10.51
N VAL A 62 -20.47 9.20 10.73
CA VAL A 62 -21.49 8.97 11.77
C VAL A 62 -20.87 8.98 13.17
N THR A 63 -19.59 8.67 13.30
CA THR A 63 -18.87 8.78 14.58
C THR A 63 -18.20 10.15 14.73
N ARG A 64 -17.99 10.62 15.97
CA ARG A 64 -17.27 11.88 16.21
C ARG A 64 -15.82 11.77 15.70
N LYS A 65 -15.40 12.71 14.84
CA LYS A 65 -14.02 12.81 14.32
C LYS A 65 -12.99 12.86 15.45
N THR A 66 -12.08 11.91 15.44
CA THR A 66 -10.91 11.82 16.33
C THR A 66 -9.62 12.01 15.52
N THR A 67 -8.50 12.23 16.20
CA THR A 67 -7.18 12.32 15.55
C THR A 67 -6.84 11.04 14.79
N ILE A 68 -7.10 9.87 15.39
CA ILE A 68 -6.89 8.58 14.73
C ILE A 68 -7.81 8.42 13.52
N SER A 69 -9.07 8.86 13.57
CA SER A 69 -9.94 8.77 12.38
C SER A 69 -9.45 9.63 11.22
N ILE A 70 -8.82 10.78 11.47
CA ILE A 70 -8.21 11.60 10.40
C ILE A 70 -7.07 10.84 9.72
N LEU A 71 -6.20 10.17 10.50
CA LEU A 71 -5.11 9.35 9.96
C LEU A 71 -5.64 8.13 9.20
N ILE A 72 -6.68 7.46 9.71
CA ILE A 72 -7.36 6.37 9.00
C ILE A 72 -7.95 6.87 7.68
N THR A 73 -8.58 8.05 7.65
CA THR A 73 -9.06 8.66 6.41
C THR A 73 -7.93 8.95 5.43
N ASN A 74 -6.82 9.55 5.89
CA ASN A 74 -5.64 9.80 5.05
C ASN A 74 -5.11 8.51 4.40
N HIS A 75 -4.94 7.47 5.22
CA HIS A 75 -4.50 6.16 4.76
C HIS A 75 -5.46 5.54 3.73
N SER A 76 -6.77 5.64 3.98
CA SER A 76 -7.81 5.06 3.10
C SER A 76 -7.91 5.81 1.76
N ILE A 77 -7.74 7.14 1.76
CA ILE A 77 -7.70 7.94 0.52
C ILE A 77 -6.49 7.53 -0.33
N ALA A 78 -5.30 7.46 0.27
CA ALA A 78 -4.09 7.03 -0.45
C ALA A 78 -4.25 5.60 -1.00
N GLY A 79 -4.83 4.69 -0.21
CA GLY A 79 -5.18 3.34 -0.66
C GLY A 79 -6.10 3.35 -1.88
N LEU A 80 -7.23 4.04 -1.83
CA LEU A 80 -8.14 4.12 -2.99
C LEU A 80 -7.44 4.66 -4.24
N MET A 81 -6.60 5.70 -4.10
CA MET A 81 -5.82 6.23 -5.23
C MET A 81 -4.91 5.16 -5.85
N ILE A 82 -4.27 4.30 -5.03
CA ILE A 82 -3.50 3.15 -5.52
C ILE A 82 -4.41 2.22 -6.33
N VAL A 83 -5.57 1.83 -5.79
CA VAL A 83 -6.50 0.92 -6.50
C VAL A 83 -6.95 1.49 -7.85
N PHE A 84 -7.23 2.81 -7.93
CA PHE A 84 -7.57 3.46 -9.20
C PHE A 84 -6.40 3.40 -10.20
N MET A 85 -5.17 3.67 -9.75
CA MET A 85 -3.98 3.60 -10.60
C MET A 85 -3.64 2.15 -11.02
N SER A 86 -4.01 1.14 -10.23
CA SER A 86 -3.74 -0.26 -10.54
C SER A 86 -4.37 -0.75 -11.85
N PHE A 87 -5.44 -0.11 -12.34
CA PHE A 87 -6.01 -0.43 -13.66
C PHE A 87 -5.11 -0.04 -14.82
N LEU A 88 -4.40 1.07 -14.69
CA LEU A 88 -3.41 1.49 -15.69
C LEU A 88 -2.28 0.46 -15.76
N PHE A 89 -1.78 0.02 -14.59
CA PHE A 89 -0.79 -1.03 -14.51
C PHE A 89 -1.28 -2.33 -15.17
N TYR A 90 -2.49 -2.80 -14.84
CA TYR A 90 -3.07 -3.99 -15.48
C TYR A 90 -3.16 -3.83 -17.00
N TYR A 91 -3.66 -2.69 -17.47
CA TYR A 91 -3.83 -2.45 -18.90
C TYR A 91 -2.49 -2.48 -19.63
N VAL A 92 -1.46 -1.80 -19.14
CA VAL A 92 -0.14 -1.77 -19.77
C VAL A 92 0.54 -3.15 -19.67
N ALA A 93 0.63 -3.72 -18.46
CA ALA A 93 1.41 -4.94 -18.22
C ALA A 93 0.77 -6.19 -18.81
N VAL A 94 -0.57 -6.28 -18.83
CA VAL A 94 -1.30 -7.50 -19.20
C VAL A 94 -2.06 -7.34 -20.51
N ALA A 95 -2.95 -6.34 -20.60
CA ALA A 95 -3.85 -6.21 -21.75
C ALA A 95 -3.11 -5.76 -23.02
N ASN A 96 -2.14 -4.85 -22.86
CA ASN A 96 -1.41 -4.24 -23.97
C ASN A 96 0.00 -4.84 -24.16
N ARG A 97 0.28 -6.04 -23.64
CA ARG A 97 1.55 -6.76 -23.88
C ARG A 97 2.80 -5.95 -23.51
N ALA A 98 2.76 -5.29 -22.35
CA ALA A 98 3.81 -4.36 -21.89
C ALA A 98 4.09 -3.18 -22.85
N ASN A 99 3.19 -2.87 -23.79
CA ASN A 99 3.29 -1.70 -24.65
C ASN A 99 2.73 -0.47 -23.92
N TRP A 100 3.51 0.60 -23.87
CA TRP A 100 3.12 1.84 -23.21
C TRP A 100 2.32 2.75 -24.15
N THR A 101 1.04 2.92 -23.89
CA THR A 101 0.14 3.77 -24.70
C THR A 101 -0.48 4.92 -23.93
N ALA A 102 -0.21 5.06 -22.63
CA ALA A 102 -0.77 6.13 -21.79
C ALA A 102 -0.12 7.52 -22.01
N GLY A 103 0.82 7.61 -22.96
CA GLY A 103 1.48 8.85 -23.33
C GLY A 103 2.62 9.27 -22.40
N TRP A 104 3.29 10.37 -22.78
CA TRP A 104 4.51 10.85 -22.12
C TRP A 104 4.27 11.33 -20.70
N PHE A 105 3.20 12.11 -20.47
CA PHE A 105 2.89 12.68 -19.16
C PHE A 105 2.66 11.60 -18.10
N VAL A 106 1.90 10.57 -18.45
CA VAL A 106 1.63 9.44 -17.54
C VAL A 106 2.92 8.64 -17.29
N CYS A 107 3.76 8.42 -18.30
CA CYS A 107 5.05 7.73 -18.10
C CYS A 107 5.95 8.47 -17.10
N LYS A 108 5.95 9.81 -17.18
CA LYS A 108 6.71 10.65 -16.26
C LYS A 108 6.19 10.61 -14.83
N THR A 109 4.90 10.38 -14.62
CA THR A 109 4.25 10.62 -13.32
C THR A 109 3.75 9.36 -12.63
N GLU A 110 3.54 8.27 -13.35
CA GLU A 110 2.94 7.02 -12.83
C GLU A 110 3.74 6.46 -11.65
N GLN A 111 5.03 6.21 -11.82
CA GLN A 111 5.87 5.67 -10.75
C GLN A 111 6.09 6.66 -9.59
N PHE A 112 6.09 7.96 -9.88
CA PHE A 112 6.11 9.00 -8.86
C PHE A 112 4.85 8.92 -7.97
N PHE A 113 3.66 8.85 -8.57
CA PHE A 113 2.42 8.74 -7.81
C PHE A 113 2.35 7.42 -7.06
N GLN A 114 2.73 6.31 -7.69
CA GLN A 114 2.70 5.00 -7.05
C GLN A 114 3.58 4.96 -5.79
N SER A 115 4.85 5.37 -5.90
CA SER A 115 5.76 5.38 -4.75
C SER A 115 5.34 6.39 -3.69
N THR A 116 4.87 7.59 -4.09
CA THR A 116 4.32 8.58 -3.15
C THR A 116 3.18 7.98 -2.32
N LEU A 117 2.22 7.34 -2.97
CA LEU A 117 1.06 6.77 -2.28
C LEU A 117 1.44 5.59 -1.37
N LEU A 118 2.38 4.75 -1.79
CA LEU A 118 2.91 3.66 -0.96
C LEU A 118 3.62 4.20 0.28
N MET A 119 4.44 5.25 0.14
CA MET A 119 5.05 5.93 1.28
C MET A 119 4.02 6.60 2.19
N VAL A 120 3.00 7.28 1.64
CA VAL A 120 1.93 7.89 2.43
C VAL A 120 1.19 6.84 3.26
N THR A 121 0.82 5.70 2.66
CA THR A 121 0.15 4.62 3.39
C THR A 121 1.04 4.07 4.50
N SER A 122 2.31 3.77 4.19
CA SER A 122 3.33 3.26 5.10
C SER A 122 3.61 4.20 6.29
N PHE A 123 3.95 5.46 6.02
CA PHE A 123 4.21 6.47 7.05
C PHE A 123 2.98 6.74 7.92
N THR A 124 1.77 6.67 7.36
CA THR A 124 0.56 6.82 8.17
C THR A 124 0.40 5.69 9.19
N ILE A 125 0.70 4.44 8.83
CA ILE A 125 0.69 3.31 9.78
C ILE A 125 1.73 3.53 10.88
N VAL A 126 2.96 3.89 10.51
CA VAL A 126 4.05 4.20 11.47
C VAL A 126 3.62 5.27 12.47
N VAL A 127 3.05 6.36 11.97
CA VAL A 127 2.58 7.49 12.79
C VAL A 127 1.45 7.05 13.73
N MET A 128 0.47 6.28 13.26
CA MET A 128 -0.59 5.72 14.10
C MET A 128 -0.04 4.84 15.23
N SER A 129 0.92 3.96 14.91
CA SER A 129 1.56 3.08 15.90
C SER A 129 2.45 3.85 16.88
N CYS A 130 3.19 4.86 16.43
CA CYS A 130 3.99 5.73 17.31
C CYS A 130 3.11 6.52 18.28
N TYR A 131 2.00 7.09 17.78
CA TYR A 131 1.03 7.77 18.65
C TYR A 131 0.48 6.84 19.72
N LYS A 132 0.11 5.61 19.32
CA LYS A 132 -0.39 4.64 20.29
C LYS A 132 0.68 4.23 21.30
N CYS A 133 1.89 3.97 20.84
CA CYS A 133 3.03 3.62 21.69
C CYS A 133 3.28 4.69 22.75
N LYS A 134 3.30 5.97 22.35
CA LYS A 134 3.49 7.09 23.27
C LYS A 134 2.37 7.19 24.31
N ALA A 135 1.11 7.03 23.89
CA ALA A 135 -0.04 7.05 24.80
C ALA A 135 -0.02 5.90 25.82
N VAL A 136 0.37 4.69 25.40
CA VAL A 136 0.44 3.52 26.29
C VAL A 136 1.62 3.61 27.26
N MET A 137 2.76 4.15 26.82
CA MET A 137 3.97 4.27 27.64
C MET A 137 3.87 5.39 28.68
N ASN A 138 3.23 6.52 28.33
CA ASN A 138 3.16 7.71 29.18
C ASN A 138 1.70 8.15 29.43
N PRO A 139 0.98 7.50 30.36
CA PRO A 139 -0.44 7.78 30.61
C PRO A 139 -0.70 9.16 31.24
N THR A 140 0.32 9.79 31.84
CA THR A 140 0.22 11.11 32.50
C THR A 140 0.28 12.29 31.53
N ILE A 141 0.73 12.07 30.29
CA ILE A 141 0.72 13.09 29.25
C ILE A 141 -0.61 12.92 28.51
N GLU A 142 -1.45 13.95 28.47
CA GLU A 142 -2.57 14.02 27.53
C GLU A 142 -2.02 13.91 26.10
N CYS A 143 -1.86 12.68 25.62
CA CYS A 143 -1.30 12.37 24.30
C CYS A 143 -2.36 12.48 23.21
N SER A 144 -3.50 13.13 23.48
CA SER A 144 -4.50 13.49 22.48
C SER A 144 -3.95 14.63 21.63
N PRO A 145 -3.44 14.37 20.41
CA PRO A 145 -2.99 15.45 19.56
C PRO A 145 -4.26 16.20 19.15
N LYS A 146 -4.28 17.53 19.30
CA LYS A 146 -5.40 18.35 18.81
C LYS A 146 -5.63 18.02 17.32
N GLN A 147 -6.89 18.00 16.86
CA GLN A 147 -7.22 17.66 15.46
C GLN A 147 -6.40 18.47 14.42
N LYS A 148 -6.07 19.73 14.73
CA LYS A 148 -5.19 20.58 13.89
C LYS A 148 -3.79 19.96 13.70
N ASN A 149 -3.25 19.31 14.74
CA ASN A 149 -1.97 18.62 14.67
C ASN A 149 -2.04 17.39 13.77
N ALA A 150 -3.18 16.68 13.74
CA ALA A 150 -3.36 15.52 12.86
C ALA A 150 -3.31 15.92 11.38
N MET A 151 -3.96 17.03 11.01
CA MET A 151 -3.93 17.53 9.62
C MET A 151 -2.53 18.00 9.22
N LEU A 152 -1.81 18.69 10.11
CA LEU A 152 -0.42 19.07 9.89
C LEU A 152 0.46 17.83 9.66
N VAL A 153 0.25 16.78 10.46
CA VAL A 153 0.98 15.51 10.33
C VAL A 153 0.68 14.82 9.00
N CYS A 154 -0.56 14.83 8.53
CA CYS A 154 -0.88 14.37 7.17
C CYS A 154 -0.08 15.18 6.13
N GLY A 155 -0.07 16.51 6.22
CA GLY A 155 0.72 17.36 5.31
C GLY A 155 2.22 17.02 5.32
N LEU A 156 2.79 16.74 6.49
CA LEU A 156 4.19 16.31 6.62
C LEU A 156 4.43 14.93 6.00
N ILE A 157 3.50 13.98 6.19
CA ILE A 157 3.57 12.65 5.57
C ILE A 157 3.61 12.78 4.04
N TRP A 158 2.69 13.56 3.46
CA TRP A 158 2.66 13.80 2.02
C TRP A 158 3.91 14.51 1.51
N GLY A 159 4.35 15.56 2.20
CA GLY A 159 5.57 16.28 1.82
C GLY A 159 6.81 15.40 1.82
N LEU A 160 6.97 14.55 2.85
CA LEU A 160 8.07 13.61 2.95
C LEU A 160 8.03 12.52 1.87
N ALA A 161 6.84 11.95 1.61
CA ALA A 161 6.64 10.97 0.56
C ALA A 161 6.97 11.53 -0.83
N ILE A 162 6.46 12.73 -1.14
CA ILE A 162 6.73 13.44 -2.40
C ILE A 162 8.23 13.71 -2.54
N PHE A 163 8.89 14.17 -1.48
CA PHE A 163 10.32 14.45 -1.49
C PHE A 163 11.15 13.24 -1.93
N PHE A 164 10.88 12.07 -1.34
CA PHE A 164 11.59 10.84 -1.70
C PHE A 164 11.22 10.30 -3.09
N ALA A 165 9.97 10.45 -3.51
CA ALA A 165 9.51 9.96 -4.82
C ALA A 165 9.87 10.90 -5.99
N LEU A 166 10.18 12.17 -5.72
CA LEU A 166 10.37 13.23 -6.72
C LEU A 166 11.32 12.85 -7.86
N PRO A 167 12.47 12.17 -7.62
CA PRO A 167 13.38 11.81 -8.70
C PRO A 167 12.79 10.90 -9.79
N TYR A 168 11.72 10.14 -9.50
CA TYR A 168 11.02 9.35 -10.52
C TYR A 168 10.56 10.21 -11.70
N ILE A 169 10.10 11.44 -11.46
CA ILE A 169 9.63 12.34 -12.54
C ILE A 169 10.75 12.63 -13.54
N PHE A 170 11.97 12.83 -13.04
CA PHE A 170 13.09 13.16 -13.90
C PHE A 170 13.67 11.93 -14.58
N MET A 171 13.67 10.77 -13.88
CA MET A 171 14.26 9.52 -14.36
C MET A 171 13.37 8.72 -15.31
N SER A 172 12.04 8.74 -15.14
CA SER A 172 11.15 7.96 -16.00
C SER A 172 11.12 8.52 -17.41
N GLY A 173 11.35 7.69 -18.42
CA GLY A 173 11.46 8.10 -19.82
C GLY A 173 10.59 7.23 -20.72
N LEU A 174 9.85 7.88 -21.62
CA LEU A 174 9.15 7.19 -22.70
C LEU A 174 10.15 6.89 -23.82
N GLN A 175 10.29 5.62 -24.14
CA GLN A 175 11.21 5.11 -25.16
C GLN A 175 10.44 4.29 -26.19
N LYS A 176 10.96 4.21 -27.40
CA LYS A 176 10.41 3.43 -28.50
C LYS A 176 11.44 2.41 -28.96
N ASN A 177 11.07 1.14 -28.96
CA ASN A 177 11.85 0.09 -29.60
C ASN A 177 11.60 0.19 -31.10
N TRP A 178 12.62 0.56 -31.86
CA TRP A 178 12.53 0.79 -33.29
C TRP A 178 12.47 -0.51 -34.11
N TYR A 179 12.79 -1.65 -33.51
CA TYR A 179 12.68 -2.95 -34.19
C TYR A 179 11.25 -3.48 -34.14
N THR A 180 10.55 -3.27 -33.03
CA THR A 180 9.19 -3.78 -32.79
C THR A 180 8.12 -2.68 -32.85
N CYS A 181 8.53 -1.43 -33.02
CA CYS A 181 7.68 -0.24 -32.90
C CYS A 181 6.88 -0.16 -31.58
N GLN A 182 7.32 -0.87 -30.53
CA GLN A 182 6.70 -0.90 -29.22
C GLN A 182 7.21 0.24 -28.34
N ASN A 183 6.31 0.90 -27.62
CA ASN A 183 6.66 1.93 -26.66
C ASN A 183 6.87 1.30 -25.27
N PHE A 184 7.85 1.81 -24.52
CA PHE A 184 8.13 1.39 -23.16
C PHE A 184 8.36 2.62 -22.28
N CYS A 185 7.90 2.55 -21.04
CA CYS A 185 8.27 3.50 -20.01
C CYS A 185 9.31 2.84 -19.12
N SER A 186 10.52 3.41 -19.05
CA SER A 186 11.62 2.86 -18.28
C SER A 186 12.28 3.95 -17.43
N LEU A 187 12.84 3.56 -16.28
CA LEU A 187 13.75 4.45 -15.58
C LEU A 187 15.07 4.54 -16.34
N TYR A 188 15.47 5.77 -16.64
CA TYR A 188 16.78 6.08 -17.16
C TYR A 188 17.46 7.09 -16.24
N GLY A 189 18.74 6.87 -15.98
CA GLY A 189 19.59 7.84 -15.29
C GLY A 189 20.92 7.92 -16.00
N SER A 190 21.61 9.05 -15.83
CA SER A 190 22.95 9.27 -16.38
C SER A 190 23.96 8.20 -15.95
N ASN A 191 23.73 7.57 -14.79
CA ASN A 191 24.53 6.45 -14.30
C ASN A 191 23.63 5.32 -13.76
N PRO A 192 23.77 4.07 -14.24
CA PRO A 192 22.97 2.94 -13.75
C PRO A 192 23.17 2.66 -12.25
N THR A 193 24.35 2.93 -11.70
CA THR A 193 24.63 2.82 -10.26
C THR A 193 23.80 3.82 -9.46
N PHE A 194 23.60 5.03 -9.98
CA PHE A 194 22.77 6.04 -9.33
C PHE A 194 21.30 5.62 -9.29
N VAL A 195 20.77 5.08 -10.41
CA VAL A 195 19.39 4.56 -10.47
C VAL A 195 19.21 3.42 -9.46
N ARG A 196 20.15 2.47 -9.40
CA ARG A 196 20.11 1.36 -8.43
C ARG A 196 20.13 1.86 -6.98
N ALA A 197 21.05 2.77 -6.65
CA ALA A 197 21.15 3.35 -5.31
C ALA A 197 19.85 4.08 -4.93
N TYR A 198 19.27 4.84 -5.85
CA TYR A 198 17.99 5.52 -5.64
C TYR A 198 16.85 4.53 -5.38
N LEU A 199 16.72 3.47 -6.19
CA LEU A 199 15.68 2.45 -5.99
C LEU A 199 15.82 1.74 -4.63
N ILE A 200 17.05 1.45 -4.20
CA ILE A 200 17.33 0.90 -2.86
C ILE A 200 16.89 1.89 -1.78
N CYS A 201 17.27 3.17 -1.89
CA CYS A 201 16.88 4.20 -0.93
C CYS A 201 15.35 4.34 -0.84
N VAL A 202 14.66 4.39 -1.99
CA VAL A 202 13.19 4.42 -2.03
C VAL A 202 12.61 3.20 -1.34
N GLY A 203 13.06 1.99 -1.68
CA GLY A 203 12.58 0.76 -1.04
C GLY A 203 12.82 0.73 0.48
N LEU A 204 13.95 1.28 0.94
CA LEU A 204 14.26 1.42 2.37
C LEU A 204 13.22 2.30 3.08
N PHE A 205 12.92 3.48 2.55
CA PHE A 205 11.95 4.40 3.16
C PHE A 205 10.50 3.96 2.98
N GLU A 206 10.17 3.32 1.85
CA GLU A 206 8.82 2.87 1.53
C GLU A 206 8.40 1.68 2.39
N TYR A 207 9.32 0.74 2.65
CA TYR A 207 9.01 -0.53 3.31
C TYR A 207 9.91 -0.85 4.52
N TYR A 208 11.22 -1.01 4.35
CA TYR A 208 12.07 -1.64 5.39
C TYR A 208 12.20 -0.81 6.68
N LEU A 209 12.40 0.50 6.57
CA LEU A 209 12.46 1.40 7.73
C LEU A 209 11.11 1.46 8.47
N PRO A 210 9.96 1.63 7.79
CA PRO A 210 8.64 1.47 8.40
C PRO A 210 8.46 0.15 9.14
N VAL A 211 8.85 -1.00 8.55
CA VAL A 211 8.77 -2.31 9.21
C VAL A 211 9.57 -2.34 10.51
N LEU A 212 10.79 -1.80 10.51
CA LEU A 212 11.62 -1.73 11.71
C LEU A 212 10.95 -0.91 12.83
N VAL A 213 10.42 0.29 12.49
CA VAL A 213 9.74 1.15 13.46
C VAL A 213 8.46 0.49 13.98
N LEU A 214 7.71 -0.20 13.13
CA LEU A 214 6.53 -0.96 13.53
C LEU A 214 6.90 -2.10 14.49
N ALA A 215 7.95 -2.87 14.20
CA ALA A 215 8.39 -3.94 15.08
C ALA A 215 8.74 -3.42 16.49
N VAL A 216 9.50 -2.32 16.58
CA VAL A 216 9.87 -1.69 17.86
C VAL A 216 8.62 -1.16 18.58
N THR A 217 7.80 -0.35 17.91
CA THR A 217 6.64 0.29 18.56
C THR A 217 5.61 -0.74 19.03
N HIS A 218 5.31 -1.76 18.24
CA HIS A 218 4.40 -2.83 18.65
C HIS A 218 5.00 -3.69 19.77
N GLY A 219 6.31 -3.97 19.75
CA GLY A 219 7.00 -4.60 20.85
C GLY A 219 6.85 -3.83 22.17
N CYS A 220 7.08 -2.51 22.14
CA CYS A 220 6.91 -1.64 23.31
C CYS A 220 5.46 -1.60 23.81
N ILE A 221 4.48 -1.49 22.90
CA ILE A 221 3.05 -1.48 23.26
C ILE A 221 2.68 -2.76 24.01
N TRP A 222 2.99 -3.93 23.43
CA TRP A 222 2.59 -5.22 24.01
C TRP A 222 3.35 -5.53 25.30
N TRP A 223 4.64 -5.17 25.38
CA TRP A 223 5.41 -5.29 26.62
C TRP A 223 4.76 -4.50 27.77
N LYS A 224 4.38 -3.23 27.52
CA LYS A 224 3.76 -2.38 28.55
C LYS A 224 2.36 -2.85 28.94
N LEU A 225 1.54 -3.28 27.97
CA LEU A 225 0.21 -3.81 28.25
C LEU A 225 0.27 -5.11 29.07
N ASN A 226 1.23 -5.99 28.80
CA ASN A 226 1.41 -7.22 29.57
C ASN A 226 1.90 -6.94 31.00
N GLN A 227 2.75 -5.92 31.20
CA GLN A 227 3.13 -5.50 32.55
C GLN A 227 1.94 -5.03 33.38
N LYS A 228 1.08 -4.17 32.81
CA LYS A 228 -0.14 -3.70 33.52
C LYS A 228 -1.03 -4.87 33.95
N ASN A 229 -1.23 -5.83 33.05
CA ASN A 229 -2.03 -7.02 33.32
C ASN A 229 -1.45 -7.86 34.47
N ASN A 230 -0.13 -8.08 34.51
CA ASN A 230 0.53 -8.83 35.58
C ASN A 230 0.48 -8.13 36.94
N VAL A 231 0.54 -6.78 36.96
CA VAL A 231 0.39 -6.02 38.22
C VAL A 231 -1.06 -6.12 38.73
N ALA A 232 -2.06 -5.96 37.84
CA ALA A 232 -3.46 -6.08 38.22
C ALA A 232 -3.82 -7.47 38.77
N THR A 233 -3.26 -8.55 38.19
CA THR A 233 -3.49 -9.92 38.70
C THR A 233 -2.84 -10.15 40.07
N ASN A 234 -1.69 -9.52 40.34
CA ASN A 234 -0.95 -9.70 41.59
C ASN A 234 -1.46 -8.79 42.73
N ALA A 235 -2.11 -7.67 42.42
CA ALA A 235 -2.53 -6.66 43.39
C ALA A 235 -3.90 -6.90 44.04
N GLY A 236 -4.63 -7.97 43.69
CA GLY A 236 -5.83 -8.43 44.41
C GLY A 236 -6.88 -7.36 44.75
N SER A 237 -7.73 -6.99 43.78
CA SER A 237 -9.13 -6.52 43.96
C SER A 237 -9.48 -5.70 45.22
N HIS A 238 -8.73 -4.65 45.57
CA HIS A 238 -9.05 -3.84 46.76
C HIS A 238 -9.77 -2.50 46.52
N ASN A 239 -10.15 -2.13 45.29
CA ASN A 239 -10.96 -0.92 45.01
C ASN A 239 -11.91 -1.13 43.82
N LEU A 240 -13.20 -1.39 44.08
CA LEU A 240 -14.18 -1.76 43.04
C LEU A 240 -14.59 -0.61 42.10
N SER A 241 -14.62 0.64 42.56
CA SER A 241 -15.15 1.76 41.76
C SER A 241 -14.12 2.47 40.86
N ALA A 242 -12.84 2.46 41.24
CA ALA A 242 -11.75 2.97 40.39
C ALA A 242 -11.28 1.90 39.38
N ALA A 243 -11.43 0.61 39.73
CA ALA A 243 -11.09 -0.50 38.85
C ALA A 243 -12.00 -0.63 37.63
N ASP A 244 -13.29 -0.26 37.74
CA ASP A 244 -14.23 -0.33 36.62
C ASP A 244 -13.92 0.69 35.51
N ASP A 245 -13.55 1.93 35.86
CA ASP A 245 -13.21 2.96 34.87
C ASP A 245 -11.85 2.70 34.23
N GLU A 246 -10.83 2.35 35.04
CA GLU A 246 -9.50 1.93 34.55
C GLU A 246 -9.56 0.67 33.68
N GLY A 247 -10.38 -0.33 34.05
CA GLY A 247 -10.58 -1.54 33.27
C GLY A 247 -11.21 -1.26 31.90
N SER A 248 -12.15 -0.31 31.83
CA SER A 248 -12.80 0.08 30.59
C SER A 248 -11.83 0.72 29.59
N ASP A 249 -10.89 1.53 30.07
CA ASP A 249 -9.88 2.18 29.25
C ASP A 249 -8.75 1.22 28.83
N GLU A 250 -8.37 0.29 29.71
CA GLU A 250 -7.42 -0.79 29.36
C GLU A 250 -7.97 -1.68 28.23
N LEU A 251 -9.26 -2.02 28.28
CA LEU A 251 -9.93 -2.80 27.22
C LEU A 251 -9.91 -2.07 25.87
N LYS A 252 -10.23 -0.77 25.86
CA LYS A 252 -10.16 0.07 24.65
C LYS A 252 -8.72 0.17 24.12
N ASP A 253 -7.74 0.29 25.01
CA ASP A 253 -6.33 0.35 24.65
C ASP A 253 -5.83 -0.95 24.02
N LYS A 254 -6.17 -2.10 24.62
CA LYS A 254 -5.87 -3.43 24.07
C LYS A 254 -6.56 -3.62 22.71
N GLN A 255 -7.82 -3.20 22.57
CA GLN A 255 -8.54 -3.28 21.30
C GLN A 255 -7.88 -2.45 20.20
N GLN A 256 -7.51 -1.20 20.49
CA GLN A 256 -6.78 -0.33 19.56
C GLN A 256 -5.41 -0.90 19.20
N ALA A 257 -4.66 -1.42 20.18
CA ALA A 257 -3.37 -2.06 19.94
C ALA A 257 -3.49 -3.29 19.03
N LYS A 258 -4.51 -4.13 19.24
CA LYS A 258 -4.81 -5.28 18.36
C LYS A 258 -5.11 -4.83 16.94
N MET A 259 -5.95 -3.80 16.76
CA MET A 259 -6.26 -3.23 15.45
C MET A 259 -5.00 -2.76 14.73
N LEU A 260 -4.18 -1.92 15.38
CA LEU A 260 -2.95 -1.39 14.78
C LEU A 260 -1.95 -2.50 14.48
N THR A 261 -1.87 -3.53 15.34
CA THR A 261 -0.98 -4.68 15.10
C THR A 261 -1.45 -5.48 13.89
N ALA A 262 -2.76 -5.70 13.73
CA ALA A 262 -3.31 -6.36 12.55
C ALA A 262 -2.98 -5.57 11.26
N VAL A 263 -3.16 -4.24 11.27
CA VAL A 263 -2.79 -3.37 10.15
C VAL A 263 -1.30 -3.45 9.83
N ALA A 264 -0.43 -3.40 10.86
CA ALA A 264 1.02 -3.52 10.68
C ALA A 264 1.42 -4.88 10.08
N LEU A 265 0.80 -5.98 10.54
CA LEU A 265 1.05 -7.31 9.98
C LEU A 265 0.55 -7.44 8.54
N THR A 266 -0.61 -6.87 8.22
CA THR A 266 -1.11 -6.79 6.83
C THR A 266 -0.12 -6.04 5.94
N PHE A 267 0.40 -4.91 6.40
CA PHE A 267 1.44 -4.15 5.71
C PHE A 267 2.71 -4.99 5.49
N ILE A 268 3.25 -5.60 6.56
CA ILE A 268 4.46 -6.40 6.48
C ILE A 268 4.28 -7.56 5.50
N ILE A 269 3.21 -8.35 5.64
CA ILE A 269 3.06 -9.63 4.92
C ILE A 269 2.65 -9.39 3.46
N LEU A 270 1.65 -8.55 3.21
CA LEU A 270 1.06 -8.43 1.87
C LEU A 270 1.84 -7.52 0.94
N LEU A 271 2.63 -6.56 1.47
CA LEU A 271 3.48 -5.70 0.64
C LEU A 271 4.90 -6.27 0.48
N LEU A 272 5.27 -7.32 1.22
CA LEU A 272 6.57 -7.98 1.08
C LEU A 272 6.85 -8.38 -0.37
N PRO A 273 5.93 -9.06 -1.10
CA PRO A 273 6.24 -9.54 -2.45
C PRO A 273 6.51 -8.39 -3.41
N TRP A 274 5.69 -7.33 -3.38
CA TRP A 274 5.85 -6.17 -4.27
C TRP A 274 7.19 -5.47 -4.07
N ASN A 275 7.58 -5.23 -2.82
CA ASN A 275 8.83 -4.53 -2.49
C ASN A 275 10.08 -5.37 -2.75
N ASN A 276 10.02 -6.69 -2.50
CA ASN A 276 11.18 -7.56 -2.68
C ASN A 276 11.38 -7.98 -4.13
N LEU A 277 10.34 -8.07 -4.96
CA LEU A 277 10.51 -8.41 -6.38
C LEU A 277 11.33 -7.36 -7.13
N ASN A 278 11.18 -6.09 -6.78
CA ASN A 278 11.98 -4.99 -7.36
C ASN A 278 13.47 -5.09 -7.00
N ILE A 279 13.81 -5.56 -5.79
CA ILE A 279 15.21 -5.74 -5.37
C ILE A 279 15.77 -7.06 -5.90
N PHE A 280 14.95 -8.10 -5.90
CA PHE A 280 15.31 -9.42 -6.38
C PHE A 280 15.65 -9.40 -7.89
N SER A 281 14.90 -8.65 -8.70
CA SER A 281 15.22 -8.45 -10.12
C SER A 281 16.54 -7.72 -10.35
N LEU A 282 16.96 -6.83 -9.44
CA LEU A 282 18.25 -6.15 -9.50
C LEU A 282 19.43 -7.08 -9.18
N LEU A 283 19.20 -8.12 -8.36
CA LEU A 283 20.24 -9.04 -7.88
C LEU A 283 20.37 -10.30 -8.74
N PHE A 284 19.29 -10.79 -9.35
CA PHE A 284 19.27 -12.04 -10.10
C PHE A 284 19.01 -11.81 -11.59
N PHE A 285 20.08 -11.82 -12.39
CA PHE A 285 20.05 -11.50 -13.83
C PHE A 285 19.46 -12.61 -14.73
N HIS A 286 19.18 -13.80 -14.19
CA HIS A 286 18.81 -15.00 -14.96
C HIS A 286 17.38 -15.52 -14.70
N LEU A 287 16.47 -14.69 -14.19
CA LEU A 287 15.08 -15.13 -14.05
C LEU A 287 14.39 -15.26 -15.42
N ASN A 288 13.58 -16.32 -15.54
CA ASN A 288 12.64 -16.43 -16.65
C ASN A 288 11.63 -15.26 -16.55
N VAL A 289 11.57 -14.45 -17.61
CA VAL A 289 10.78 -13.21 -17.66
C VAL A 289 9.28 -13.50 -17.52
N ASP A 290 8.78 -14.62 -18.06
CA ASP A 290 7.37 -15.01 -17.95
C ASP A 290 7.01 -15.26 -16.47
N ILE A 291 7.84 -16.03 -15.77
CA ILE A 291 7.65 -16.31 -14.33
C ILE A 291 7.71 -15.02 -13.53
N PHE A 292 8.69 -14.15 -13.82
CA PHE A 292 8.83 -12.87 -13.14
C PHE A 292 7.59 -11.97 -13.32
N MET A 293 7.03 -11.92 -14.53
CA MET A 293 5.82 -11.16 -14.82
C MET A 293 4.62 -11.71 -14.05
N HIS A 294 4.43 -13.03 -13.98
CA HIS A 294 3.36 -13.64 -13.17
C HIS A 294 3.52 -13.32 -11.68
N LEU A 295 4.73 -13.43 -11.13
CA LEU A 295 5.01 -13.06 -9.74
C LEU A 295 4.73 -11.58 -9.47
N THR A 296 5.05 -10.70 -10.42
CA THR A 296 4.77 -9.26 -10.32
C THR A 296 3.27 -8.98 -10.29
N ILE A 297 2.48 -9.64 -11.14
CA ILE A 297 1.01 -9.52 -11.11
C ILE A 297 0.44 -10.02 -9.78
N ILE A 298 0.91 -11.17 -9.28
CA ILE A 298 0.46 -11.72 -7.99
C ILE A 298 0.82 -10.77 -6.84
N ALA A 299 2.03 -10.23 -6.83
CA ALA A 299 2.46 -9.26 -5.83
C ALA A 299 1.62 -7.98 -5.85
N HIS A 300 1.26 -7.49 -7.04
CA HIS A 300 0.38 -6.33 -7.18
C HIS A 300 -1.06 -6.65 -6.73
N ILE A 301 -1.57 -7.85 -7.01
CA ILE A 301 -2.85 -8.33 -6.49
C ILE A 301 -2.86 -8.33 -4.95
N LEU A 302 -1.78 -8.81 -4.31
CA LEU A 302 -1.64 -8.80 -2.85
C LEU A 302 -1.56 -7.39 -2.28
N LEU A 303 -0.87 -6.48 -2.97
CA LEU A 303 -0.85 -5.06 -2.63
C LEU A 303 -2.28 -4.48 -2.62
N ILE A 304 -3.06 -4.70 -3.69
CA ILE A 304 -4.44 -4.21 -3.77
C ILE A 304 -5.31 -4.86 -2.69
N PHE A 305 -5.17 -6.18 -2.49
CA PHE A 305 -5.90 -6.90 -1.45
C PHE A 305 -5.63 -6.35 -0.04
N SER A 306 -4.41 -5.88 0.23
CA SER A 306 -4.08 -5.23 1.51
C SER A 306 -4.96 -4.01 1.79
N ILE A 307 -5.34 -3.25 0.76
CA ILE A 307 -6.16 -2.04 0.88
C ILE A 307 -7.57 -2.40 1.35
N PHE A 308 -8.14 -3.47 0.80
CA PHE A 308 -9.39 -4.04 1.31
C PHE A 308 -9.23 -4.51 2.76
N CYS A 309 -8.15 -5.23 3.08
CA CYS A 309 -7.89 -5.71 4.44
C CYS A 309 -7.81 -4.56 5.46
N TYR A 310 -7.13 -3.46 5.13
CA TYR A 310 -7.06 -2.29 6.01
C TYR A 310 -8.45 -1.75 6.33
N SER A 311 -9.27 -1.50 5.31
CA SER A 311 -10.64 -1.00 5.50
C SER A 311 -11.46 -1.96 6.37
N ALA A 312 -11.40 -3.27 6.10
CA ALA A 312 -12.09 -4.28 6.89
C ALA A 312 -11.62 -4.34 8.35
N ILE A 313 -10.30 -4.23 8.60
CA ILE A 313 -9.72 -4.19 9.94
C ILE A 313 -10.19 -2.96 10.71
N TYR A 314 -10.12 -1.76 10.11
CA TYR A 314 -10.59 -0.54 10.74
C TYR A 314 -12.07 -0.61 11.11
N ILE A 315 -12.90 -1.08 10.19
CA ILE A 315 -14.34 -1.23 10.41
C ILE A 315 -14.62 -2.19 11.58
N LYS A 316 -14.00 -3.38 11.60
CA LYS A 316 -14.25 -4.43 12.60
C LYS A 316 -13.68 -4.13 13.97
N MET A 317 -12.47 -3.57 14.02
CA MET A 317 -11.69 -3.54 15.26
C MET A 317 -11.62 -2.14 15.88
N ALA A 318 -11.91 -1.06 15.15
CA ALA A 318 -11.95 0.26 15.76
C ALA A 318 -13.12 0.36 16.75
N PRO A 319 -12.90 0.79 18.01
CA PRO A 319 -13.91 0.75 19.07
C PRO A 319 -15.21 1.45 18.70
N LYS A 320 -15.12 2.63 18.08
CA LYS A 320 -16.30 3.42 17.67
C LYS A 320 -16.98 2.90 16.42
N PHE A 321 -16.25 2.24 15.51
CA PHE A 321 -16.80 1.80 14.22
C PHE A 321 -17.48 0.44 14.34
N ASN A 322 -16.99 -0.43 15.24
CA ASN A 322 -17.61 -1.72 15.52
C ASN A 322 -19.06 -1.55 16.03
N GLU A 323 -19.32 -0.54 16.87
CA GLU A 323 -20.67 -0.25 17.37
C GLU A 323 -21.61 0.19 16.24
N VAL A 324 -21.14 1.02 15.29
CA VAL A 324 -21.91 1.38 14.10
C VAL A 324 -22.24 0.15 13.27
N MET A 325 -21.28 -0.74 13.04
CA MET A 325 -21.52 -1.98 12.29
C MET A 325 -22.58 -2.87 12.92
N LYS A 326 -22.51 -3.08 14.24
CA LYS A 326 -23.52 -3.87 14.95
C LYS A 326 -24.89 -3.23 14.76
N GLY A 327 -25.01 -1.92 14.95
CA GLY A 327 -26.25 -1.18 14.74
C GLY A 327 -26.83 -1.33 13.34
N THR A 328 -26.01 -1.16 12.29
CA THR A 328 -26.44 -1.32 10.89
C THR A 328 -26.82 -2.77 10.56
N TRP A 329 -26.08 -3.77 11.07
CA TRP A 329 -26.40 -5.18 10.87
C TRP A 329 -27.71 -5.57 11.55
N PHE A 330 -27.96 -5.08 12.77
CA PHE A 330 -29.25 -5.23 13.44
C PHE A 330 -30.38 -4.61 12.63
N TRP A 331 -30.20 -3.39 12.12
CA TRP A 331 -31.20 -2.72 11.26
C TRP A 331 -31.51 -3.51 9.99
N LEU A 332 -30.49 -4.01 9.28
CA LEU A 332 -30.69 -4.84 8.08
C LEU A 332 -31.43 -6.15 8.39
N LYS A 333 -31.18 -6.74 9.56
CA LYS A 333 -31.88 -7.96 10.01
C LYS A 333 -33.36 -7.69 10.36
N PHE A 334 -33.68 -6.49 10.84
CA PHE A 334 -35.05 -6.08 11.14
C PHE A 334 -35.82 -5.59 9.91
N CYS A 335 -35.17 -5.01 8.90
CA CYS A 335 -35.83 -4.63 7.63
C CYS A 335 -36.09 -5.82 6.69
N ASN A 336 -35.47 -6.98 6.92
CA ASN A 336 -35.69 -8.20 6.14
C ASN A 336 -36.73 -9.16 6.79
N LYS A 337 -37.48 -8.69 7.79
CA LYS A 337 -38.67 -9.32 8.35
C LYS A 337 -39.85 -8.38 8.17
#